data_AF-A0A1G2YTU5-F1
#
_entry.id   AF-A0A1G2YTU5-F1
#
_cell.length_a   1.000
_cell.length_b   1.000
_cell.length_c   1.000
_cell.angle_alpha   90.00
_cell.angle_beta   90.00
_cell.angle_gamma   90.00
#
_symmetry.space_group_name_H-M   'P 1'
#
loop_
_entity.id
_entity.type
_entity.pdbx_description
1 polymer ?
#
loop_
_entity_poly.entity_id
_entity_poly.type
_entity_poly.pdbx_seq_one_letter_code
_entity_poly.pdbx_strand_id
1 'polypeptide(L)'
;MKKRRAFTLIELLVVIAIIAILMAILMPTLRAAKDQAKNTVCTGHIKGLVLAVRMYVDDYDGKTHDSPNNGLWDNTWQHPAIVKPYGPNENYAYWGIAYYPYAKNKKIFHCPGMKRADDWPESGGNWGRQSQQYFKYCSYGLNDYITDKKIDIEFKHHSEVIAYQDHIEQLLDDNGDMFHIRPGDSINLPQWRPRSQGGNGFVDSYWSGEQWHDTVQECFRHRGVSMTVWLDGHVTEIKETTGEDVPRKWYTGQSNP
;
A
#
# COMPACT_ATOMS: atom_id res chain seq x y z
N MET A 1 -40.70 54.43 -11.19
CA MET A 1 -40.71 53.01 -11.60
C MET A 1 -39.29 52.56 -11.92
N LYS A 2 -38.67 51.68 -11.11
CA LYS A 2 -37.34 51.12 -11.43
C LYS A 2 -37.51 50.07 -12.54
N LYS A 3 -36.95 50.32 -13.73
CA LYS A 3 -36.86 49.31 -14.81
C LYS A 3 -36.08 48.11 -14.27
N ARG A 4 -36.72 46.95 -14.13
CA ARG A 4 -36.02 45.68 -13.86
C ARG A 4 -35.18 45.36 -15.10
N ARG A 5 -33.86 45.25 -14.94
CA ARG A 5 -32.98 44.74 -16.00
C ARG A 5 -33.24 43.23 -16.09
N ALA A 6 -33.78 42.78 -17.22
CA ALA A 6 -33.92 41.36 -17.51
C ALA A 6 -32.58 40.84 -18.03
N PHE A 7 -32.13 39.70 -17.49
CA PHE A 7 -30.91 39.03 -17.91
C PHE A 7 -31.18 38.33 -19.24
N THR A 8 -30.32 38.52 -20.23
CA THR A 8 -30.48 37.89 -21.55
C THR A 8 -29.89 36.48 -21.55
N LEU A 9 -30.41 35.62 -22.43
CA LEU A 9 -29.87 34.27 -22.63
C LEU A 9 -28.39 34.28 -23.07
N ILE A 10 -27.99 35.29 -23.86
CA ILE A 10 -26.61 35.43 -24.34
C ILE A 10 -25.67 35.75 -23.18
N GLU A 11 -26.04 36.67 -22.28
CA GLU A 11 -25.23 36.99 -21.09
C GLU A 11 -25.04 35.76 -20.20
N LEU A 12 -26.09 34.94 -20.02
CA LEU A 12 -25.98 33.69 -19.26
C LEU A 12 -25.06 32.68 -19.95
N LEU A 13 -25.18 32.56 -21.27
CA LEU A 13 -24.40 31.61 -22.07
C LEU A 13 -22.89 31.95 -22.07
N VAL A 14 -22.54 33.23 -22.14
CA VAL A 14 -21.14 33.67 -22.06
C VAL A 14 -20.54 33.37 -20.69
N VAL A 15 -21.31 33.57 -19.61
CA VAL A 15 -20.83 33.31 -18.24
C VAL A 15 -20.55 31.81 -18.03
N ILE A 16 -21.47 30.93 -18.45
CA ILE A 16 -21.23 29.48 -18.32
C ILE A 16 -20.05 29.03 -19.19
N ALA A 17 -19.85 29.62 -20.38
CA ALA A 17 -18.72 29.30 -21.25
C ALA A 17 -17.38 29.69 -20.59
N ILE A 18 -17.31 30.87 -19.97
CA ILE A 18 -16.11 31.29 -19.22
C ILE A 18 -15.86 30.37 -18.02
N ILE A 19 -16.90 30.03 -17.24
CA ILE A 19 -16.76 29.09 -16.11
C ILE A 19 -16.27 27.73 -16.60
N ALA A 20 -16.79 27.22 -17.72
CA ALA A 20 -16.37 25.94 -18.29
C ALA A 20 -14.88 25.95 -18.69
N ILE A 21 -14.39 27.02 -19.33
CA ILE A 21 -12.97 27.18 -19.70
C ILE A 21 -12.10 27.23 -18.44
N LEU A 22 -12.48 28.01 -17.43
CA LEU A 22 -11.74 28.10 -16.18
C LEU A 22 -11.69 26.76 -15.45
N MET A 23 -12.82 26.05 -15.38
CA MET A 23 -12.89 24.72 -14.76
C MET A 23 -12.05 23.67 -15.51
N ALA A 24 -11.99 23.73 -16.84
CA ALA A 24 -11.18 22.82 -17.65
C ALA A 24 -9.68 22.90 -17.31
N ILE A 25 -9.17 24.09 -16.97
CA ILE A 25 -7.77 24.30 -16.57
C ILE A 25 -7.56 24.00 -15.07
N LEU A 26 -8.54 24.35 -14.24
CA LEU A 26 -8.41 24.22 -12.79
C LEU A 26 -8.52 22.77 -12.30
N MET A 27 -9.41 21.96 -12.87
CA MET A 27 -9.61 20.56 -12.46
C MET A 27 -8.36 19.68 -12.54
N PRO A 28 -7.59 19.62 -13.65
CA PRO A 28 -6.39 18.79 -13.71
C PRO A 28 -5.33 19.26 -12.72
N THR A 29 -5.16 20.58 -12.57
CA THR A 29 -4.19 21.18 -11.64
C THR A 29 -4.54 20.86 -10.19
N LEU A 30 -5.83 20.97 -9.81
CA LEU A 30 -6.30 20.65 -8.47
C LEU A 30 -6.14 19.16 -8.13
N ARG A 31 -6.35 18.27 -9.11
CA ARG A 31 -6.12 16.83 -8.94
C ARG A 31 -4.64 16.55 -8.65
N ALA A 32 -3.73 17.11 -9.45
CA ALA A 32 -2.30 16.97 -9.23
C ALA A 32 -1.85 17.52 -7.86
N ALA A 33 -2.37 18.68 -7.46
CA ALA A 33 -2.08 19.26 -6.14
C ALA A 33 -2.58 18.36 -5.00
N LYS A 34 -3.78 17.79 -5.13
CA LYS A 34 -4.34 16.85 -4.15
C LYS A 34 -3.49 15.58 -4.02
N ASP A 35 -3.04 15.02 -5.14
CA ASP A 35 -2.22 13.81 -5.13
C ASP A 35 -0.82 14.08 -4.58
N GLN A 36 -0.23 15.25 -4.85
CA GLN A 36 1.00 15.70 -4.19
C GLN A 36 0.81 15.80 -2.67
N ALA A 37 -0.30 16.39 -2.20
CA ALA A 37 -0.59 16.49 -0.78
C ALA A 37 -0.75 15.12 -0.11
N LYS A 38 -1.42 14.16 -0.77
CA LYS A 38 -1.51 12.77 -0.30
C LYS A 38 -0.14 12.13 -0.18
N ASN A 39 0.74 12.28 -1.19
CA ASN A 39 2.10 11.76 -1.14
C ASN A 39 2.86 12.33 0.06
N THR A 40 2.80 13.64 0.29
CA THR A 40 3.43 14.27 1.47
C THR A 40 2.94 13.67 2.78
N VAL A 41 1.65 13.36 2.90
CA VAL A 41 1.09 12.69 4.09
C VAL A 41 1.59 11.25 4.19
N CYS A 42 1.57 10.46 3.11
CA CYS A 42 2.07 9.07 3.13
C CYS A 42 3.56 9.03 3.51
N THR A 43 4.39 9.94 2.99
CA THR A 43 5.81 10.05 3.40
C THR A 43 5.95 10.37 4.89
N GLY A 44 5.10 11.26 5.43
CA GLY A 44 5.09 11.55 6.87
C GLY A 44 4.69 10.34 7.71
N HIS A 45 3.67 9.60 7.28
CA HIS A 45 3.23 8.36 7.91
C HIS A 45 4.33 7.29 7.90
N ILE A 46 4.98 7.09 6.77
CA ILE A 46 6.10 6.15 6.62
C ILE A 46 7.25 6.51 7.56
N LYS A 47 7.66 7.78 7.63
CA LYS A 47 8.71 8.22 8.57
C LYS A 47 8.33 7.99 10.04
N GLY A 48 7.06 8.24 10.38
CA GLY A 48 6.54 7.91 11.71
C GLY A 48 6.57 6.42 12.00
N LEU A 49 6.30 5.59 11.00
CA LEU A 49 6.34 4.14 11.11
C LEU A 49 7.78 3.61 11.23
N VAL A 50 8.73 4.17 10.48
CA VAL A 50 10.17 3.86 10.61
C VAL A 50 10.61 4.08 12.05
N LEU A 51 10.24 5.23 12.62
CA LEU A 51 10.58 5.56 14.01
C LEU A 51 9.94 4.56 14.98
N ALA A 52 8.67 4.21 14.78
CA ALA A 52 7.97 3.24 15.62
C ALA A 52 8.62 1.85 15.59
N VAL A 53 9.00 1.37 14.39
CA VAL A 53 9.70 0.08 14.22
C VAL A 53 11.07 0.14 14.88
N ARG A 54 11.83 1.22 14.69
CA ARG A 54 13.16 1.36 15.31
C ARG A 54 13.09 1.38 16.84
N MET A 55 12.15 2.13 17.41
CA MET A 55 11.94 2.17 18.86
C MET A 55 11.57 0.79 19.42
N TYR A 56 10.73 0.02 18.72
CA TYR A 56 10.46 -1.37 19.09
C TYR A 56 11.75 -2.19 19.07
N VAL A 57 12.49 -2.15 17.96
CA VAL A 57 13.72 -2.95 17.80
C VAL A 57 14.74 -2.63 18.91
N ASP A 58 14.89 -1.36 19.27
CA ASP A 58 15.79 -0.93 20.35
C ASP A 58 15.34 -1.46 21.73
N ASP A 59 14.02 -1.50 22.01
CA ASP A 59 13.48 -2.06 23.27
C ASP A 59 13.53 -3.60 23.33
N TYR A 60 13.57 -4.26 22.18
CA TYR A 60 13.52 -5.73 22.04
C TYR A 60 14.85 -6.34 21.58
N ASP A 61 15.99 -5.80 22.07
CA ASP A 61 17.34 -6.36 21.87
C ASP A 61 17.73 -6.53 20.39
N GLY A 62 17.41 -5.51 19.58
CA GLY A 62 17.70 -5.50 18.15
C GLY A 62 16.82 -6.44 17.33
N LYS A 63 15.76 -7.00 17.92
CA LYS A 63 14.89 -8.00 17.29
C LYS A 63 13.59 -7.38 16.76
N THR A 64 13.19 -7.75 15.56
CA THR A 64 11.84 -7.48 15.03
C THR A 64 10.80 -8.40 15.65
N HIS A 65 9.53 -8.04 15.49
CA HIS A 65 8.43 -8.88 15.94
C HIS A 65 8.10 -9.98 14.91
N ASP A 66 7.72 -11.17 15.38
CA ASP A 66 7.12 -12.27 14.61
C ASP A 66 5.61 -12.02 14.43
N SER A 67 5.24 -10.99 13.66
CA SER A 67 3.83 -10.65 13.49
C SER A 67 3.25 -11.28 12.23
N PRO A 68 2.01 -11.80 12.29
CA PRO A 68 1.25 -12.13 11.10
C PRO A 68 1.06 -10.90 10.20
N ASN A 69 1.06 -11.12 8.89
CA ASN A 69 0.91 -10.06 7.89
C ASN A 69 -0.48 -10.08 7.22
N ASN A 70 -1.53 -10.39 7.99
CA ASN A 70 -2.86 -10.71 7.46
C ASN A 70 -3.81 -9.51 7.30
N GLY A 71 -3.34 -8.30 7.60
CA GLY A 71 -4.09 -7.08 7.28
C GLY A 71 -5.33 -6.78 8.13
N LEU A 72 -5.60 -7.47 9.24
CA LEU A 72 -6.74 -7.12 10.11
C LEU A 72 -6.30 -6.56 11.47
N TRP A 73 -6.98 -5.51 11.92
CA TRP A 73 -6.73 -4.89 13.22
C TRP A 73 -7.66 -5.41 14.33
N ASP A 74 -8.77 -6.02 13.92
CA ASP A 74 -9.83 -6.51 14.78
C ASP A 74 -10.61 -7.58 14.03
N ASN A 75 -11.42 -8.31 14.77
CA ASN A 75 -12.19 -9.43 14.24
C ASN A 75 -13.48 -9.03 13.51
N THR A 76 -13.69 -7.76 13.14
CA THR A 76 -14.96 -7.32 12.52
C THR A 76 -15.30 -8.10 11.24
N TRP A 77 -14.28 -8.48 10.47
CA TRP A 77 -14.43 -9.30 9.25
C TRP A 77 -15.15 -10.65 9.52
N GLN A 78 -15.02 -11.19 10.73
CA GLN A 78 -15.63 -12.46 11.13
C GLN A 78 -17.11 -12.32 11.56
N HIS A 79 -17.69 -11.11 11.46
CA HIS A 79 -19.04 -10.79 11.91
C HIS A 79 -19.39 -11.27 13.34
N PRO A 80 -18.52 -11.04 14.35
CA PRO A 80 -18.75 -11.49 15.71
C PRO A 80 -19.86 -10.67 16.39
N ALA A 81 -20.47 -11.23 17.44
CA ALA A 81 -21.39 -10.48 18.29
C ALA A 81 -20.69 -9.35 19.08
N ILE A 82 -19.38 -9.48 19.32
CA ILE A 82 -18.54 -8.51 20.02
C ILE A 82 -17.25 -8.32 19.22
N VAL A 83 -17.02 -7.08 18.77
CA VAL A 83 -15.76 -6.71 18.11
C VAL A 83 -14.64 -6.60 19.14
N LYS A 84 -13.52 -7.25 18.87
CA LYS A 84 -12.31 -7.26 19.68
C LYS A 84 -11.10 -6.91 18.82
N PRO A 85 -10.20 -6.04 19.30
CA PRO A 85 -8.94 -5.81 18.62
C PRO A 85 -8.09 -7.08 18.67
N TYR A 86 -7.32 -7.33 17.61
CA TYR A 86 -6.36 -8.42 17.57
C TYR A 86 -5.10 -8.06 18.36
N GLY A 87 -4.53 -9.06 19.05
CA GLY A 87 -3.16 -9.03 19.53
C GLY A 87 -2.14 -9.21 18.39
N PRO A 88 -0.86 -8.86 18.61
CA PRO A 88 0.16 -8.84 17.55
C PRO A 88 0.59 -10.23 17.04
N ASN A 89 0.20 -11.30 17.74
CA ASN A 89 0.50 -12.71 17.41
C ASN A 89 -0.73 -13.48 16.92
N GLU A 90 -1.90 -12.85 16.80
CA GLU A 90 -3.11 -13.54 16.36
C GLU A 90 -3.08 -13.77 14.85
N ASN A 91 -3.50 -14.95 14.39
CA ASN A 91 -3.32 -15.38 12.99
C ASN A 91 -3.76 -14.35 11.94
N TYR A 92 -4.83 -13.60 12.18
CA TYR A 92 -5.36 -12.62 11.23
C TYR A 92 -4.82 -11.19 11.44
N ALA A 93 -3.95 -10.99 12.43
CA ALA A 93 -3.43 -9.69 12.78
C ALA A 93 -2.66 -9.05 11.63
N TYR A 94 -2.77 -7.74 11.55
CA TYR A 94 -1.88 -6.90 10.78
C TYR A 94 -0.58 -6.69 11.54
N TRP A 95 0.55 -6.78 10.84
CA TRP A 95 1.89 -6.63 11.44
C TRP A 95 2.10 -5.31 12.18
N GLY A 96 1.41 -4.27 11.75
CA GLY A 96 1.46 -2.96 12.39
C GLY A 96 0.97 -2.96 13.84
N ILE A 97 0.22 -3.98 14.29
CA ILE A 97 -0.25 -4.09 15.67
C ILE A 97 0.94 -4.16 16.65
N ALA A 98 2.01 -4.89 16.33
CA ALA A 98 3.20 -4.99 17.19
C ALA A 98 3.87 -3.63 17.43
N TYR A 99 3.88 -2.78 16.40
CA TYR A 99 4.55 -1.48 16.42
C TYR A 99 3.61 -0.33 16.83
N TYR A 100 2.30 -0.60 16.95
CA TYR A 100 1.28 0.39 17.29
C TYR A 100 1.53 1.13 18.63
N PRO A 101 2.01 0.47 19.72
CA PRO A 101 2.31 1.17 20.98
C PRO A 101 3.35 2.30 20.84
N TYR A 102 4.27 2.16 19.88
CA TYR A 102 5.31 3.15 19.56
C TYR A 102 4.80 4.23 18.61
N ALA A 103 3.98 3.83 17.63
CA ALA A 103 3.32 4.72 16.67
C ALA A 103 2.35 5.71 17.33
N LYS A 104 1.58 5.24 18.32
CA LYS A 104 0.51 5.98 19.04
C LYS A 104 -0.59 6.58 18.15
N ASN A 105 -0.60 6.29 16.85
CA ASN A 105 -1.60 6.76 15.91
C ASN A 105 -1.80 5.77 14.76
N LYS A 106 -2.99 5.14 14.72
CA LYS A 106 -3.33 4.12 13.72
C LYS A 106 -3.30 4.64 12.27
N LYS A 107 -3.45 5.96 12.07
CA LYS A 107 -3.42 6.57 10.74
C LYS A 107 -2.07 6.42 10.05
N ILE A 108 -0.96 6.25 10.78
CA ILE A 108 0.36 6.11 10.16
C ILE A 108 0.49 4.82 9.34
N PHE A 109 -0.37 3.82 9.56
CA PHE A 109 -0.41 2.57 8.80
C PHE A 109 -1.30 2.67 7.55
N HIS A 110 -1.88 3.84 7.30
CA HIS A 110 -2.73 4.12 6.14
C HIS A 110 -2.06 5.15 5.23
N CYS A 111 -1.99 4.88 3.94
CA CYS A 111 -1.65 5.89 2.95
C CYS A 111 -2.92 6.48 2.33
N PRO A 112 -3.19 7.80 2.42
CA PRO A 112 -4.32 8.44 1.73
C PRO A 112 -4.27 8.37 0.20
N GLY A 113 -3.15 7.94 -0.38
CA GLY A 113 -3.02 7.57 -1.80
C GLY A 113 -3.67 6.23 -2.14
N MET A 114 -3.87 5.34 -1.16
CA MET A 114 -4.52 4.05 -1.33
C MET A 114 -5.97 4.23 -1.76
N LYS A 115 -6.31 3.68 -2.92
CA LYS A 115 -7.69 3.60 -3.44
C LYS A 115 -8.33 2.28 -3.04
N ARG A 116 -7.54 1.21 -3.02
CA ARG A 116 -7.96 -0.12 -2.64
C ARG A 116 -6.85 -0.80 -1.84
N ALA A 117 -7.22 -1.31 -0.68
CA ALA A 117 -6.38 -2.24 0.05
C ALA A 117 -6.39 -3.58 -0.68
N ASP A 118 -5.30 -4.32 -0.60
CA ASP A 118 -5.36 -5.75 -0.84
C ASP A 118 -6.13 -6.39 0.33
N ASP A 119 -6.98 -7.38 0.04
CA ASP A 119 -7.93 -7.94 1.00
C ASP A 119 -7.71 -9.44 1.16
N TRP A 120 -7.32 -9.88 2.36
CA TRP A 120 -6.60 -11.14 2.59
C TRP A 120 -7.35 -12.31 3.26
N PRO A 121 -8.70 -12.45 3.23
CA PRO A 121 -9.32 -13.61 3.84
C PRO A 121 -9.21 -14.86 2.94
N GLU A 122 -8.02 -15.47 2.92
CA GLU A 122 -7.73 -16.74 2.23
C GLU A 122 -8.65 -17.89 2.70
N SER A 123 -9.16 -17.79 3.92
CA SER A 123 -10.02 -18.79 4.57
C SER A 123 -11.47 -18.29 4.72
N GLY A 124 -12.16 -18.12 3.58
CA GLY A 124 -13.63 -18.08 3.56
C GLY A 124 -14.29 -16.71 3.38
N GLY A 125 -13.58 -15.71 2.86
CA GLY A 125 -14.15 -14.39 2.52
C GLY A 125 -14.43 -14.18 1.03
N ASN A 126 -15.28 -13.21 0.73
CA ASN A 126 -15.38 -12.65 -0.62
C ASN A 126 -14.19 -11.71 -0.85
N TRP A 127 -13.30 -12.07 -1.78
CA TRP A 127 -12.28 -11.16 -2.28
C TRP A 127 -12.94 -9.93 -2.95
N GLY A 128 -12.24 -8.80 -2.91
CA GLY A 128 -12.58 -7.56 -3.57
C GLY A 128 -13.31 -6.51 -2.72
N ARG A 129 -14.19 -5.72 -3.36
CA ARG A 129 -14.69 -4.44 -2.79
C ARG A 129 -15.40 -4.59 -1.44
N GLN A 130 -15.99 -5.75 -1.18
CA GLN A 130 -16.80 -6.01 0.01
C GLN A 130 -15.95 -6.08 1.29
N SER A 131 -14.69 -6.51 1.16
CA SER A 131 -13.77 -6.70 2.28
C SER A 131 -12.95 -5.45 2.60
N GLN A 132 -12.89 -4.48 1.69
CA GLN A 132 -12.06 -3.27 1.76
C GLN A 132 -12.22 -2.42 3.03
N GLN A 133 -13.42 -2.41 3.62
CA GLN A 133 -13.68 -1.66 4.85
C GLN A 133 -12.86 -2.16 6.05
N TYR A 134 -12.45 -3.43 6.05
CA TYR A 134 -11.71 -4.05 7.14
C TYR A 134 -10.19 -3.78 7.06
N PHE A 135 -9.67 -3.52 5.86
CA PHE A 135 -8.23 -3.35 5.58
C PHE A 135 -7.79 -1.87 5.49
N LYS A 136 -8.63 -0.94 5.94
CA LYS A 136 -8.42 0.52 5.78
C LYS A 136 -7.05 1.02 6.28
N TYR A 137 -6.53 0.44 7.36
CA TYR A 137 -5.30 0.89 8.01
C TYR A 137 -4.11 -0.06 7.77
N CYS A 138 -4.08 -0.69 6.60
CA CYS A 138 -3.10 -1.70 6.24
C CYS A 138 -2.57 -1.38 4.84
N SER A 139 -1.90 -0.24 4.68
CA SER A 139 -1.42 0.21 3.37
C SER A 139 -0.03 -0.31 3.00
N TYR A 140 0.67 -0.91 3.95
CA TYR A 140 2.06 -1.33 3.81
C TYR A 140 2.25 -2.80 4.21
N GLY A 141 3.14 -3.48 3.49
CA GLY A 141 3.42 -4.90 3.63
C GLY A 141 4.82 -5.08 4.19
N LEU A 142 4.94 -5.87 5.26
CA LEU A 142 6.21 -6.16 5.90
C LEU A 142 6.93 -7.27 5.15
N ASN A 143 8.23 -7.08 4.92
CA ASN A 143 9.08 -8.14 4.40
C ASN A 143 9.19 -9.26 5.44
N ASP A 144 8.73 -10.46 5.12
CA ASP A 144 8.69 -11.54 6.10
C ASP A 144 10.10 -12.09 6.43
N TYR A 145 11.10 -11.86 5.57
CA TYR A 145 12.48 -12.29 5.88
C TYR A 145 13.09 -11.56 7.06
N ILE A 146 12.55 -10.38 7.40
CA ILE A 146 13.02 -9.61 8.55
C ILE A 146 12.23 -9.92 9.81
N THR A 147 11.18 -10.75 9.80
CA THR A 147 10.38 -11.08 11.00
C THR A 147 11.14 -12.05 11.92
N ASP A 148 10.95 -11.88 13.23
CA ASP A 148 11.66 -12.62 14.28
C ASP A 148 13.21 -12.59 14.16
N LYS A 149 13.80 -11.56 13.54
CA LYS A 149 15.24 -11.49 13.26
C LYS A 149 15.95 -10.42 14.09
N LYS A 150 17.19 -10.72 14.48
CA LYS A 150 18.12 -9.72 15.04
C LYS A 150 18.76 -8.94 13.90
N ILE A 151 18.29 -7.71 13.68
CA ILE A 151 18.64 -6.90 12.52
C ILE A 151 20.16 -6.74 12.38
N ASP A 152 20.82 -6.32 13.45
CA ASP A 152 22.25 -5.97 13.44
C ASP A 152 23.21 -7.18 13.30
N ILE A 153 22.69 -8.41 13.41
CA ILE A 153 23.50 -9.64 13.35
C ILE A 153 23.20 -10.42 12.07
N GLU A 154 21.93 -10.51 11.69
CA GLU A 154 21.49 -11.36 10.58
C GLU A 154 21.65 -10.68 9.22
N PHE A 155 21.73 -9.35 9.18
CA PHE A 155 21.83 -8.58 7.93
C PHE A 155 23.11 -7.76 7.90
N LYS A 156 23.85 -7.83 6.78
CA LYS A 156 25.12 -7.08 6.61
C LYS A 156 24.93 -5.73 5.94
N HIS A 157 23.92 -5.61 5.08
CA HIS A 157 23.68 -4.44 4.23
C HIS A 157 22.26 -3.91 4.45
N HIS A 158 22.02 -3.25 5.58
CA HIS A 158 20.68 -2.78 5.97
C HIS A 158 20.07 -1.82 4.93
N SER A 159 20.89 -1.04 4.23
CA SER A 159 20.45 -0.14 3.15
C SER A 159 20.04 -0.87 1.86
N GLU A 160 20.21 -2.18 1.79
CA GLU A 160 19.82 -3.00 0.63
C GLU A 160 18.74 -4.02 0.97
N VAL A 161 18.25 -4.08 2.21
CA VAL A 161 17.18 -4.99 2.62
C VAL A 161 15.90 -4.21 2.82
N ILE A 162 14.83 -4.60 2.13
CA ILE A 162 13.51 -4.04 2.28
C ILE A 162 12.99 -4.36 3.68
N ALA A 163 12.48 -3.36 4.39
CA ALA A 163 11.73 -3.55 5.62
C ALA A 163 10.23 -3.68 5.32
N TYR A 164 9.66 -2.68 4.66
CA TYR A 164 8.26 -2.69 4.22
C TYR A 164 8.06 -1.72 3.06
N GLN A 165 7.00 -1.93 2.27
CA GLN A 165 6.72 -1.17 1.05
C GLN A 165 5.24 -0.87 0.89
N ASP A 166 4.89 -0.04 -0.09
CA ASP A 166 3.51 0.10 -0.56
C ASP A 166 3.04 -1.20 -1.23
N HIS A 167 2.50 -2.09 -0.42
CA HIS A 167 1.86 -3.36 -0.78
C HIS A 167 1.28 -3.93 0.53
N ILE A 168 0.72 -5.13 0.58
CA ILE A 168 0.29 -5.76 1.86
C ILE A 168 1.04 -7.06 2.13
N GLU A 169 1.47 -7.79 1.12
CA GLU A 169 2.15 -9.07 1.20
C GLU A 169 3.55 -8.98 0.59
N GLN A 170 4.60 -9.00 1.43
CA GLN A 170 5.99 -9.01 0.99
C GLN A 170 6.69 -10.29 1.45
N LEU A 171 5.98 -11.41 1.32
CA LEU A 171 6.54 -12.73 1.56
C LEU A 171 7.22 -13.20 0.27
N LEU A 172 8.52 -13.50 0.35
CA LEU A 172 9.23 -14.08 -0.79
C LEU A 172 9.08 -15.61 -0.78
N ASP A 173 7.89 -16.08 -1.17
CA ASP A 173 7.48 -17.50 -1.25
C ASP A 173 7.41 -18.05 -2.69
N ASP A 174 7.82 -17.25 -3.67
CA ASP A 174 7.82 -17.65 -5.07
C ASP A 174 6.37 -17.97 -5.59
N ASN A 175 5.34 -17.27 -5.08
CA ASN A 175 3.94 -17.42 -5.51
C ASN A 175 3.53 -16.47 -6.67
N GLY A 176 4.27 -15.38 -6.90
CA GLY A 176 3.96 -14.38 -7.94
C GLY A 176 3.36 -13.04 -7.47
N ASP A 177 3.42 -12.73 -6.17
CA ASP A 177 2.97 -11.47 -5.57
C ASP A 177 4.11 -10.48 -5.23
N MET A 178 5.35 -10.81 -5.60
CA MET A 178 6.57 -10.09 -5.21
C MET A 178 7.04 -9.10 -6.29
N PHE A 179 7.84 -8.10 -5.91
CA PHE A 179 8.53 -7.23 -6.89
C PHE A 179 9.69 -7.94 -7.61
N HIS A 180 10.26 -8.96 -6.98
CA HIS A 180 11.25 -9.85 -7.59
C HIS A 180 10.58 -10.81 -8.59
N ILE A 181 11.24 -11.05 -9.72
CA ILE A 181 10.81 -12.10 -10.65
C ILE A 181 11.19 -13.47 -10.08
N ARG A 182 10.18 -14.32 -9.87
CA ARG A 182 10.40 -15.73 -9.52
C ARG A 182 11.15 -16.46 -10.65
N PRO A 183 12.01 -17.45 -10.33
CA PRO A 183 12.53 -18.38 -11.33
C PRO A 183 11.45 -18.94 -12.26
N GLY A 184 11.60 -18.69 -13.57
CA GLY A 184 10.69 -19.18 -14.61
C GLY A 184 9.58 -18.22 -15.02
N ASP A 185 9.36 -17.13 -14.28
CA ASP A 185 8.42 -16.09 -14.67
C ASP A 185 9.14 -15.04 -15.55
N SER A 186 8.40 -14.37 -16.42
CA SER A 186 8.92 -13.31 -17.31
C SER A 186 8.62 -11.90 -16.80
N ILE A 187 7.85 -11.78 -15.72
CA ILE A 187 7.42 -10.51 -15.13
C ILE A 187 7.19 -10.69 -13.63
N ASN A 188 7.40 -9.63 -12.86
CA ASN A 188 7.05 -9.55 -11.45
C ASN A 188 5.55 -9.32 -11.24
N LEU A 189 5.11 -9.53 -9.99
CA LEU A 189 3.72 -9.36 -9.61
C LEU A 189 2.71 -10.07 -10.55
N PRO A 190 2.99 -11.26 -11.14
CA PRO A 190 2.06 -11.89 -12.07
C PRO A 190 0.69 -12.19 -11.44
N GLN A 191 0.60 -12.35 -10.12
CA GLN A 191 -0.67 -12.45 -9.40
C GLN A 191 -1.47 -11.14 -9.42
N TRP A 192 -0.79 -10.00 -9.34
CA TRP A 192 -1.40 -8.67 -9.32
C TRP A 192 -1.53 -8.01 -10.70
N ARG A 193 -1.14 -8.72 -11.76
CA ARG A 193 -1.33 -8.29 -13.15
C ARG A 193 -2.54 -8.99 -13.76
N PRO A 194 -3.38 -8.30 -14.55
CA PRO A 194 -4.39 -8.98 -15.36
C PRO A 194 -3.71 -9.81 -16.46
N ARG A 195 -4.41 -10.80 -17.03
CA ARG A 195 -3.89 -11.64 -18.14
C ARG A 195 -3.44 -10.80 -19.33
N SER A 196 -4.10 -9.67 -19.58
CA SER A 196 -3.72 -8.72 -20.64
C SER A 196 -2.36 -8.06 -20.45
N GLN A 197 -1.79 -8.11 -19.23
CA GLN A 197 -0.48 -7.59 -18.86
C GLN A 197 0.52 -8.70 -18.48
N GLY A 198 0.24 -9.96 -18.84
CA GLY A 198 1.13 -11.09 -18.53
C GLY A 198 0.95 -11.72 -17.15
N GLY A 199 -0.14 -11.38 -16.43
CA GLY A 199 -0.45 -12.01 -15.15
C GLY A 199 -1.10 -13.39 -15.27
N ASN A 200 -1.19 -14.09 -14.14
CA ASN A 200 -1.67 -15.48 -14.05
C ASN A 200 -3.21 -15.61 -14.08
N GLY A 201 -3.94 -14.49 -14.00
CA GLY A 201 -5.39 -14.44 -14.04
C GLY A 201 -6.12 -14.39 -12.70
N PHE A 202 -5.39 -14.24 -11.59
CA PHE A 202 -5.96 -13.97 -10.27
C PHE A 202 -6.76 -12.66 -10.27
N VAL A 203 -6.18 -11.56 -10.77
CA VAL A 203 -6.87 -10.27 -10.92
C VAL A 203 -8.15 -10.39 -11.74
N ASP A 204 -8.12 -11.11 -12.87
CA ASP A 204 -9.31 -11.27 -13.71
C ASP A 204 -10.44 -12.04 -13.00
N SER A 205 -10.08 -12.93 -12.07
CA SER A 205 -11.04 -13.77 -11.33
C SER A 205 -11.77 -12.98 -10.24
N TYR A 206 -11.09 -12.04 -9.58
CA TYR A 206 -11.62 -11.36 -8.38
C TYR A 206 -11.77 -9.83 -8.53
N TRP A 207 -11.07 -9.22 -9.47
CA TRP A 207 -11.08 -7.78 -9.78
C TRP A 207 -11.48 -7.53 -11.25
N SER A 208 -12.59 -8.10 -11.70
CA SER A 208 -13.16 -7.86 -13.03
C SER A 208 -14.47 -7.05 -12.99
N GLY A 209 -14.91 -6.58 -14.16
CA GLY A 209 -16.14 -5.80 -14.31
C GLY A 209 -16.15 -4.50 -13.51
N GLU A 210 -17.23 -4.22 -12.80
CA GLU A 210 -17.37 -3.03 -11.94
C GLU A 210 -16.41 -3.00 -10.75
N GLN A 211 -15.82 -4.15 -10.41
CA GLN A 211 -14.81 -4.26 -9.36
C GLN A 211 -13.39 -4.04 -9.87
N TRP A 212 -13.18 -3.92 -11.18
CA TRP A 212 -11.85 -3.70 -11.73
C TRP A 212 -11.20 -2.47 -11.11
N HIS A 213 -9.95 -2.64 -10.71
CA HIS A 213 -9.02 -1.56 -10.39
C HIS A 213 -7.63 -1.98 -10.84
N ASP A 214 -6.77 -1.00 -11.06
CA ASP A 214 -5.39 -1.24 -11.44
C ASP A 214 -4.62 -1.68 -10.20
N THR A 215 -4.61 -2.98 -9.94
CA THR A 215 -3.95 -3.61 -8.79
C THR A 215 -2.45 -3.35 -8.80
N VAL A 216 -1.82 -3.33 -9.98
CA VAL A 216 -0.42 -2.95 -10.14
C VAL A 216 -0.22 -1.50 -9.72
N GLN A 217 -1.04 -0.56 -10.20
CA GLN A 217 -0.92 0.83 -9.78
C GLN A 217 -1.27 1.06 -8.31
N GLU A 218 -1.90 0.12 -7.60
CA GLU A 218 -1.97 0.21 -6.14
C GLU A 218 -0.62 -0.11 -5.48
N CYS A 219 0.14 -1.06 -6.01
CA CYS A 219 1.52 -1.30 -5.58
C CYS A 219 2.38 -0.05 -5.86
N PHE A 220 2.10 0.63 -6.98
CA PHE A 220 2.81 1.82 -7.45
C PHE A 220 1.99 3.11 -7.28
N ARG A 221 1.23 3.22 -6.17
CA ARG A 221 0.19 4.26 -5.96
C ARG A 221 0.69 5.70 -5.93
N HIS A 222 2.01 5.93 -5.86
CA HIS A 222 2.60 7.26 -5.73
C HIS A 222 2.99 7.93 -7.04
N ARG A 223 2.15 7.80 -8.08
CA ARG A 223 2.41 8.22 -9.48
C ARG A 223 3.36 7.26 -10.21
N GLY A 224 3.10 5.95 -10.10
CA GLY A 224 3.88 4.91 -10.79
C GLY A 224 5.13 4.50 -10.02
N VAL A 225 5.20 4.82 -8.72
CA VAL A 225 6.26 4.38 -7.81
C VAL A 225 5.69 3.79 -6.53
N SER A 226 6.40 2.81 -5.97
CA SER A 226 6.20 2.25 -4.64
C SER A 226 7.23 2.88 -3.71
N MET A 227 6.77 3.49 -2.61
CA MET A 227 7.62 3.92 -1.52
C MET A 227 8.13 2.69 -0.78
N THR A 228 9.44 2.55 -0.75
CA THR A 228 10.15 1.44 -0.14
C THR A 228 10.94 1.92 1.05
N VAL A 229 10.73 1.29 2.19
CA VAL A 229 11.53 1.48 3.38
C VAL A 229 12.56 0.38 3.47
N TRP A 230 13.81 0.76 3.69
CA TRP A 230 14.91 -0.16 3.89
C TRP A 230 15.16 -0.40 5.37
N LEU A 231 15.92 -1.44 5.70
CA LEU A 231 16.13 -1.91 7.06
C LEU A 231 16.89 -0.90 7.94
N ASP A 232 17.66 0.00 7.33
CA ASP A 232 18.28 1.15 8.02
C ASP A 232 17.33 2.34 8.23
N GLY A 233 16.10 2.26 7.73
CA GLY A 233 15.04 3.27 7.85
C GLY A 233 15.02 4.34 6.77
N HIS A 234 15.93 4.33 5.79
CA HIS A 234 15.80 5.26 4.66
C HIS A 234 14.66 4.85 3.72
N VAL A 235 14.17 5.81 2.92
CA VAL A 235 13.03 5.61 2.04
C VAL A 235 13.43 5.93 0.60
N THR A 236 13.13 5.04 -0.34
CA THR A 236 13.32 5.26 -1.78
C THR A 236 12.03 5.02 -2.55
N GLU A 237 12.01 5.48 -3.79
CA GLU A 237 10.92 5.24 -4.74
C GLU A 237 11.37 4.18 -5.74
N ILE A 238 10.67 3.04 -5.78
CA ILE A 238 10.85 2.00 -6.79
C ILE A 238 9.81 2.21 -7.89
N LYS A 239 10.27 2.35 -9.14
CA LYS A 239 9.38 2.49 -10.30
C LYS A 239 8.80 1.14 -10.67
N GLU A 240 7.63 1.16 -11.31
CA GLU A 240 7.12 -0.04 -11.96
C GLU A 240 8.10 -0.54 -13.04
N THR A 241 8.48 -1.80 -12.94
CA THR A 241 9.32 -2.51 -13.92
C THR A 241 8.77 -3.91 -14.17
N THR A 242 9.45 -4.67 -15.04
CA THR A 242 9.19 -6.11 -15.18
C THR A 242 9.76 -6.92 -14.02
N GLY A 243 10.57 -6.32 -13.14
CA GLY A 243 11.21 -6.93 -11.96
C GLY A 243 12.61 -7.49 -12.19
N GLU A 244 13.15 -7.42 -13.41
CA GLU A 244 14.53 -7.88 -13.71
C GLU A 244 15.59 -7.06 -12.95
N ASP A 245 15.23 -5.84 -12.57
CA ASP A 245 16.05 -4.90 -11.79
C ASP A 245 15.82 -5.01 -10.27
N VAL A 246 14.95 -5.92 -9.83
CA VAL A 246 14.64 -6.16 -8.41
C VAL A 246 15.29 -7.48 -7.98
N PRO A 247 16.49 -7.44 -7.37
CA PRO A 247 17.21 -8.65 -7.01
C PRO A 247 16.64 -9.30 -5.75
N ARG A 248 16.70 -10.64 -5.68
CA ARG A 248 16.25 -11.44 -4.52
C ARG A 248 16.87 -10.98 -3.19
N LYS A 249 18.13 -10.53 -3.23
CA LYS A 249 18.85 -10.02 -2.05
C LYS A 249 18.15 -8.84 -1.35
N TRP A 250 17.29 -8.10 -2.06
CA TRP A 250 16.52 -7.02 -1.43
C TRP A 250 15.51 -7.53 -0.42
N TYR A 251 15.05 -8.77 -0.56
CA TYR A 251 14.18 -9.41 0.43
C TYR A 251 15.00 -10.11 1.50
N THR A 252 15.97 -10.93 1.10
CA THR A 252 16.63 -11.87 2.01
C THR A 252 17.85 -11.29 2.73
N GLY A 253 18.44 -10.21 2.21
CA GLY A 253 19.74 -9.67 2.64
C GLY A 253 20.94 -10.58 2.38
N GLN A 254 20.73 -11.74 1.76
CA GLN A 254 21.77 -12.67 1.41
C GLN A 254 22.23 -12.40 -0.02
N SER A 255 23.54 -12.25 -0.20
CA SER A 255 24.16 -12.29 -1.52
C SER A 255 24.05 -13.74 -2.01
N ASN A 256 23.05 -14.02 -2.85
CA ASN A 256 22.73 -15.32 -3.47
C ASN A 256 23.97 -16.18 -3.82
N PRO A 257 23.82 -17.52 -3.89
CA PRO A 257 24.03 -18.25 -5.14
C PRO A 257 22.82 -18.12 -6.07
#